data_AF-A0A6B1HZG0-F1
#
_entry.id   AF-A0A6B1HZG0-F1
#
_cell.length_a   1.000
_cell.length_b   1.000
_cell.length_c   1.000
_cell.angle_alpha   90.00
_cell.angle_beta   90.00
_cell.angle_gamma   90.00
#
_symmetry.space_group_name_H-M   'P 1'
#
loop_
_entity.id
_entity.type
_entity.pdbx_description
1 polymer ?
#
loop_
_entity_poly.entity_id
_entity_poly.type
_entity_poly.pdbx_seq_one_letter_code
_entity_poly.pdbx_strand_id
1 'polypeptide(L)'
;ICKADLLLKGEGEAADNIVGGPEHSTLSNDAFPSREFDFMLSNPPYGKSWKTDLQRMGGKKDMRDPRFLIEHADDPEYSLVTRVSDGQMLFLANKLSKMKQETRLGSRIAEVHNGSSLFTGSAGQGESNIRRWIIENDWLEAVVALPLNMFYNTGIATYVWVITNRKPEHRRGKVQLIDATKWFQPLRKNLGKKNCELGPEDIERICKTFLDFEETEESKILDNEEFGYWSVTVERPLRLAVNLSEERRDEFFDACIEAGEVGLGEVVHAVGDRMGPGPHLDFNRVLEVAKEEMPRHGVRMTAKRKRLLHMSLAERDETAQPVVKKVHRRVIAADPIRGLYEVGDGSLRQVVEHEADSVLRDTEQITLREKGGIDGFLQREVLPYAEDAWYVPKSVKVGYEIGFNRYFYKPAPMRLLEDIRADILAVEKETEGLLLEIVGQPT
;
A
#
# COMPACT_ATOMS: atom_id res chain seq x y z
N ILE A 1 21.14 -23.42 25.19
CA ILE A 1 19.86 -23.62 25.92
C ILE A 1 19.00 -24.65 25.21
N CYS A 2 18.51 -24.43 23.98
CA CYS A 2 17.64 -25.40 23.29
C CYS A 2 18.25 -26.82 23.17
N LYS A 3 19.52 -26.95 22.76
CA LYS A 3 20.21 -28.26 22.75
C LYS A 3 20.24 -28.94 24.12
N ALA A 4 20.48 -28.17 25.17
CA ALA A 4 20.53 -28.69 26.54
C ALA A 4 19.14 -29.16 27.00
N ASP A 5 18.07 -28.44 26.67
CA ASP A 5 16.69 -28.84 26.98
C ASP A 5 16.32 -30.19 26.32
N LEU A 6 16.66 -30.38 25.04
CA LEU A 6 16.45 -31.66 24.35
C LEU A 6 17.26 -32.81 24.98
N LEU A 7 18.52 -32.57 25.30
CA LEU A 7 19.37 -33.57 25.97
C LEU A 7 18.79 -33.97 27.33
N LEU A 8 18.28 -33.02 28.11
CA LEU A 8 17.66 -33.29 29.42
C LEU A 8 16.34 -34.06 29.30
N LYS A 9 15.61 -33.92 28.19
CA LYS A 9 14.38 -34.67 27.89
C LYS A 9 14.64 -36.09 27.32
N GLY A 10 15.92 -36.46 27.13
CA GLY A 10 16.29 -37.74 26.53
C GLY A 10 16.24 -37.77 25.00
N GLU A 11 16.09 -36.61 24.35
CA GLU A 11 15.98 -36.46 22.90
C GLU A 11 17.34 -36.10 22.27
N GLY A 12 18.40 -36.83 22.65
CA GLY A 12 19.78 -36.48 22.32
C GLY A 12 20.07 -36.39 20.81
N GLU A 13 19.52 -37.31 20.02
CA GLU A 13 19.67 -37.29 18.55
C GLU A 13 19.01 -36.05 17.91
N ALA A 14 17.94 -35.53 18.50
CA ALA A 14 17.27 -34.33 18.00
C ALA A 14 18.10 -33.06 18.23
N ALA A 15 19.00 -33.05 19.22
CA ALA A 15 19.87 -31.91 19.50
C ALA A 15 20.84 -31.59 18.36
N ASP A 16 21.21 -32.59 17.55
CA ASP A 16 22.08 -32.42 16.38
C ASP A 16 21.36 -31.69 15.23
N ASN A 17 20.03 -31.71 15.20
CA ASN A 17 19.23 -30.95 14.24
C ASN A 17 19.08 -29.47 14.61
N ILE A 18 19.59 -29.04 15.76
CA ILE A 18 19.66 -27.61 16.12
C ILE A 18 20.97 -27.02 15.60
N VAL A 19 20.88 -26.20 14.56
CA VAL A 19 22.01 -25.45 14.02
C VAL A 19 21.86 -23.97 14.37
N GLY A 20 22.93 -23.37 14.90
CA GLY A 20 22.93 -21.98 15.33
C GLY A 20 24.33 -21.55 15.76
N GLY A 21 24.56 -20.24 15.80
CA GLY A 21 25.87 -19.63 16.06
C GLY A 21 25.95 -18.25 15.39
N PRO A 22 26.96 -17.42 15.69
CA PRO A 22 27.15 -16.09 15.07
C PRO A 22 27.22 -16.11 13.52
N GLU A 23 27.67 -17.22 12.96
CA GLU A 23 27.79 -17.52 11.53
C GLU A 23 26.51 -18.06 10.89
N HIS A 24 25.54 -18.51 11.69
CA HIS A 24 24.30 -19.11 11.22
C HIS A 24 23.13 -18.13 11.27
N SER A 25 22.35 -18.10 10.19
CA SER A 25 21.11 -17.34 10.10
C SER A 25 20.18 -18.04 9.12
N THR A 26 18.91 -18.21 9.49
CA THR A 26 17.88 -18.76 8.61
C THR A 26 17.82 -18.04 7.26
N LEU A 27 18.08 -16.72 7.25
CA LEU A 27 18.03 -15.92 6.04
C LEU A 27 19.32 -16.01 5.22
N SER A 28 20.47 -15.68 5.80
CA SER A 28 21.73 -15.60 5.02
C SER A 28 22.58 -16.87 4.96
N ASN A 29 22.32 -17.86 5.82
CA ASN A 29 23.07 -19.11 5.89
C ASN A 29 22.16 -20.27 6.29
N ASP A 30 21.31 -20.69 5.35
CA ASP A 30 20.38 -21.81 5.52
C ASP A 30 21.13 -23.10 5.85
N ALA A 31 20.89 -23.64 7.05
CA ALA A 31 21.54 -24.85 7.53
C ALA A 31 21.02 -26.11 6.83
N PHE A 32 19.84 -26.06 6.20
CA PHE A 32 19.18 -27.23 5.62
C PHE A 32 18.65 -26.95 4.20
N PRO A 33 19.53 -26.55 3.25
CA PRO A 33 19.12 -26.09 1.92
C PRO A 33 18.32 -27.13 1.14
N SER A 34 18.64 -28.41 1.28
CA SER A 34 18.02 -29.52 0.54
C SER A 34 16.91 -30.27 1.29
N ARG A 35 16.55 -29.85 2.52
CA ARG A 35 15.51 -30.54 3.30
C ARG A 35 14.14 -29.93 3.03
N GLU A 36 13.14 -30.79 2.98
CA GLU A 36 11.72 -30.43 2.96
C GLU A 36 11.02 -31.06 4.18
N PHE A 37 9.92 -30.45 4.63
CA PHE A 37 9.28 -30.83 5.89
C PHE A 37 7.76 -30.97 5.73
N ASP A 38 7.16 -31.97 6.40
CA ASP A 38 5.70 -32.14 6.42
C ASP A 38 5.02 -31.07 7.28
N PHE A 39 5.61 -30.73 8.44
CA PHE A 39 5.07 -29.76 9.39
C PHE A 39 6.15 -28.76 9.80
N MET A 40 5.82 -27.48 9.78
CA MET A 40 6.76 -26.42 10.18
C MET A 40 6.08 -25.38 11.07
N LEU A 41 6.57 -25.23 12.29
CA LEU A 41 6.07 -24.27 13.28
C LEU A 41 7.15 -23.23 13.59
N SER A 42 6.78 -21.95 13.69
CA SER A 42 7.75 -20.89 14.05
C SER A 42 7.07 -19.66 14.64
N ASN A 43 7.87 -18.91 15.39
CA ASN A 43 7.56 -17.58 15.88
C ASN A 43 8.78 -16.68 15.58
N PRO A 44 8.92 -16.17 14.34
CA PRO A 44 10.08 -15.39 13.93
C PRO A 44 10.14 -14.04 14.67
N PRO A 45 11.31 -13.39 14.70
CA PRO A 45 11.44 -12.07 15.30
C PRO A 45 10.63 -11.02 14.52
N TYR A 46 9.83 -10.23 15.24
CA TYR A 46 8.97 -9.20 14.62
C TYR A 46 9.72 -7.90 14.35
N GLY A 47 9.54 -7.33 13.16
CA GLY A 47 10.01 -5.97 12.82
C GLY A 47 11.52 -5.77 12.98
N LYS A 48 12.31 -6.84 12.88
CA LYS A 48 13.77 -6.77 12.97
C LYS A 48 14.36 -6.45 11.61
N SER A 49 15.33 -5.53 11.63
CA SER A 49 16.19 -5.28 10.49
C SER A 49 16.99 -6.54 10.16
N TRP A 50 17.02 -6.88 8.87
CA TRP A 50 17.81 -7.98 8.32
C TRP A 50 18.97 -7.46 7.46
N LYS A 51 19.42 -6.22 7.72
CA LYS A 51 20.52 -5.56 6.97
C LYS A 51 21.78 -6.42 6.89
N THR A 52 22.17 -7.06 8.00
CA THR A 52 23.35 -7.92 8.06
C THR A 52 23.19 -9.15 7.17
N ASP A 53 22.01 -9.79 7.20
CA ASP A 53 21.70 -10.90 6.32
C ASP A 53 21.73 -10.49 4.85
N LEU A 54 21.07 -9.39 4.52
CA LEU A 54 21.07 -8.84 3.17
C LEU A 54 22.49 -8.58 2.66
N GLN A 55 23.38 -8.02 3.49
CA GLN A 55 24.78 -7.80 3.12
C GLN A 55 25.53 -9.11 2.85
N ARG A 56 25.35 -10.12 3.72
CA ARG A 56 25.95 -11.46 3.54
C ARG A 56 25.45 -12.15 2.26
N MET A 57 24.25 -11.80 1.81
CA MET A 57 23.63 -12.34 0.60
C MET A 57 23.88 -11.49 -0.66
N GLY A 58 24.85 -10.56 -0.63
CA GLY A 58 25.24 -9.75 -1.79
C GLY A 58 24.52 -8.39 -1.91
N GLY A 59 23.63 -8.05 -0.99
CA GLY A 59 22.87 -6.80 -1.03
C GLY A 59 21.71 -6.84 -2.03
N LYS A 60 20.98 -5.72 -2.16
CA LYS A 60 19.75 -5.69 -3.00
C LYS A 60 19.99 -5.97 -4.48
N LYS A 61 21.16 -5.61 -5.01
CA LYS A 61 21.46 -5.72 -6.44
C LYS A 61 21.99 -7.09 -6.83
N ASP A 62 22.78 -7.71 -5.95
CA ASP A 62 23.51 -8.96 -6.26
C ASP A 62 22.92 -10.19 -5.55
N MET A 63 21.80 -10.04 -4.83
CA MET A 63 21.01 -11.16 -4.30
C MET A 63 20.67 -12.14 -5.43
N ARG A 64 20.88 -13.45 -5.21
CA ARG A 64 20.55 -14.53 -6.15
C ARG A 64 19.87 -15.74 -5.48
N ASP A 65 19.37 -15.57 -4.25
CA ASP A 65 18.80 -16.68 -3.50
C ASP A 65 17.42 -17.08 -4.06
N PRO A 66 17.24 -18.32 -4.53
CA PRO A 66 16.00 -18.78 -5.16
C PRO A 66 14.83 -18.87 -4.18
N ARG A 67 15.06 -18.75 -2.86
CA ARG A 67 13.99 -18.66 -1.87
C ARG A 67 13.28 -17.30 -1.89
N PHE A 68 13.93 -16.26 -2.42
CA PHE A 68 13.42 -14.88 -2.37
C PHE A 68 13.30 -14.23 -3.76
N LEU A 69 14.02 -14.74 -4.76
CA LEU A 69 13.88 -14.35 -6.16
C LEU A 69 13.25 -15.53 -6.90
N ILE A 70 11.95 -15.42 -7.15
CA ILE A 70 11.13 -16.47 -7.75
C ILE A 70 10.50 -15.95 -9.03
N GLU A 71 10.06 -16.88 -9.89
CA GLU A 71 9.17 -16.57 -11.00
C GLU A 71 7.72 -16.73 -10.55
N HIS A 72 6.90 -15.70 -10.76
CA HIS A 72 5.47 -15.74 -10.45
C HIS A 72 4.70 -14.74 -11.30
N ALA A 73 3.49 -15.12 -11.73
CA ALA A 73 2.57 -14.29 -12.49
C ALA A 73 3.17 -13.63 -13.76
N ASP A 74 4.08 -14.34 -14.45
CA ASP A 74 4.81 -13.88 -15.64
C ASP A 74 5.52 -12.51 -15.45
N ASP A 75 5.85 -12.16 -14.20
CA ASP A 75 6.57 -10.93 -13.86
C ASP A 75 8.08 -11.25 -13.66
N PRO A 76 8.96 -10.90 -14.63
CA PRO A 76 10.39 -11.18 -14.52
C PRO A 76 11.08 -10.33 -13.42
N GLU A 77 10.40 -9.30 -12.91
CA GLU A 77 10.88 -8.48 -11.80
C GLU A 77 10.27 -8.90 -10.45
N TYR A 78 9.54 -10.02 -10.42
CA TYR A 78 8.89 -10.48 -9.19
C TYR A 78 9.92 -10.81 -8.11
N SER A 79 9.76 -10.17 -6.95
CA SER A 79 10.70 -10.31 -5.84
C SER A 79 9.96 -10.40 -4.52
N LEU A 80 10.35 -11.36 -3.70
CA LEU A 80 9.88 -11.50 -2.31
C LEU A 80 10.72 -10.68 -1.33
N VAL A 81 11.75 -9.98 -1.82
CA VAL A 81 12.70 -9.23 -0.98
C VAL A 81 11.98 -8.08 -0.28
N THR A 82 11.83 -8.18 1.04
CA THR A 82 11.14 -7.19 1.87
C THR A 82 12.01 -5.96 2.15
N ARG A 83 11.42 -4.95 2.81
CA ARG A 83 12.17 -3.79 3.29
C ARG A 83 13.24 -4.25 4.30
N VAL A 84 14.40 -3.60 4.25
CA VAL A 84 15.56 -3.96 5.10
C VAL A 84 15.24 -3.87 6.59
N SER A 85 14.29 -3.00 6.96
CA SER A 85 13.85 -2.79 8.35
C SER A 85 12.97 -3.91 8.90
N ASP A 86 12.38 -4.77 8.06
CA ASP A 86 11.48 -5.85 8.50
C ASP A 86 11.68 -7.11 7.64
N GLY A 87 12.36 -8.11 8.21
CA GLY A 87 12.59 -9.41 7.57
C GLY A 87 11.55 -10.48 7.91
N GLN A 88 10.47 -10.17 8.65
CA GLN A 88 9.58 -11.18 9.20
C GLN A 88 9.00 -12.13 8.14
N MET A 89 8.50 -11.59 7.02
CA MET A 89 7.92 -12.43 5.95
C MET A 89 8.97 -13.25 5.17
N LEU A 90 10.26 -12.92 5.27
CA LEU A 90 11.31 -13.74 4.65
C LEU A 90 11.50 -15.07 5.39
N PHE A 91 11.21 -15.12 6.70
CA PHE A 91 11.17 -16.40 7.41
C PHE A 91 10.04 -17.28 6.88
N LEU A 92 8.87 -16.69 6.59
CA LEU A 92 7.77 -17.39 5.93
C LEU A 92 8.17 -17.89 4.53
N ALA A 93 8.75 -17.03 3.70
CA ALA A 93 9.23 -17.38 2.37
C ALA A 93 10.26 -18.53 2.41
N ASN A 94 11.16 -18.52 3.39
CA ASN A 94 12.05 -19.63 3.64
C ASN A 94 11.28 -20.93 3.92
N LYS A 95 10.26 -20.93 4.79
CA LYS A 95 9.45 -22.14 5.06
C LYS A 95 8.68 -22.60 3.82
N LEU A 96 8.14 -21.67 3.03
CA LEU A 96 7.44 -21.98 1.77
C LEU A 96 8.35 -22.72 0.78
N SER A 97 9.63 -22.34 0.69
CA SER A 97 10.63 -23.03 -0.14
C SER A 97 10.94 -24.47 0.31
N LYS A 98 10.53 -24.87 1.52
CA LYS A 98 10.79 -26.18 2.13
C LYS A 98 9.54 -27.07 2.15
N MET A 99 8.48 -26.65 1.45
CA MET A 99 7.28 -27.48 1.33
C MET A 99 7.54 -28.66 0.41
N LYS A 100 7.11 -29.86 0.83
CA LYS A 100 7.12 -31.04 -0.01
C LYS A 100 6.14 -30.88 -1.16
N GLN A 101 6.64 -31.01 -2.39
CA GLN A 101 5.82 -30.85 -3.59
C GLN A 101 5.32 -32.18 -4.15
N GLU A 102 5.98 -33.31 -3.85
CA GLU A 102 5.67 -34.60 -4.49
C GLU A 102 4.74 -35.50 -3.65
N THR A 103 4.43 -35.11 -2.41
CA THR A 103 3.60 -35.94 -1.53
C THR A 103 2.11 -35.61 -1.67
N ARG A 104 1.26 -36.61 -1.40
CA ARG A 104 -0.21 -36.46 -1.41
C ARG A 104 -0.69 -35.40 -0.41
N LEU A 105 -0.05 -35.34 0.76
CA LEU A 105 -0.44 -34.43 1.85
C LEU A 105 0.32 -33.10 1.83
N GLY A 106 1.40 -33.00 1.05
CA GLY A 106 2.22 -31.80 0.96
C GLY A 106 2.81 -31.42 2.31
N SER A 107 2.77 -30.12 2.61
CA SER A 107 3.25 -29.56 3.87
C SER A 107 2.19 -28.70 4.54
N ARG A 108 2.35 -28.50 5.86
CA ARG A 108 1.58 -27.58 6.68
C ARG A 108 2.51 -26.66 7.47
N ILE A 109 2.20 -25.37 7.44
CA ILE A 109 2.94 -24.34 8.15
C ILE A 109 1.96 -23.66 9.11
N ALA A 110 2.37 -23.52 10.37
CA ALA A 110 1.79 -22.52 11.27
C ALA A 110 2.89 -21.54 11.68
N GLU A 111 2.72 -20.26 11.38
CA GLU A 111 3.68 -19.22 11.75
C GLU A 111 2.96 -18.08 12.48
N VAL A 112 3.56 -17.62 13.57
CA VAL A 112 3.04 -16.48 14.33
C VAL A 112 3.58 -15.18 13.74
N HIS A 113 2.69 -14.24 13.48
CA HIS A 113 3.01 -12.93 12.94
C HIS A 113 2.44 -11.82 13.84
N ASN A 114 3.03 -10.63 13.79
CA ASN A 114 2.37 -9.39 14.18
C ASN A 114 1.43 -8.87 13.07
N GLY A 115 0.78 -7.74 13.32
CA GLY A 115 -0.09 -7.09 12.33
C GLY A 115 0.59 -6.62 11.03
N SER A 116 1.89 -6.32 11.01
CA SER A 116 2.55 -5.80 9.79
C SER A 116 2.52 -6.80 8.63
N SER A 117 2.52 -8.10 8.93
CA SER A 117 2.40 -9.16 7.93
C SER A 117 1.14 -9.06 7.06
N LEU A 118 0.06 -8.47 7.58
CA LEU A 118 -1.25 -8.44 6.93
C LEU A 118 -1.34 -7.37 5.84
N PHE A 119 -0.66 -6.23 5.98
CA PHE A 119 -0.89 -5.05 5.13
C PHE A 119 0.38 -4.27 4.74
N THR A 120 1.54 -4.49 5.39
CA THR A 120 2.75 -3.74 5.03
C THR A 120 3.22 -4.10 3.62
N GLY A 121 3.78 -3.11 2.91
CA GLY A 121 4.27 -3.25 1.55
C GLY A 121 3.19 -2.90 0.53
N SER A 122 3.47 -1.87 -0.29
CA SER A 122 2.61 -1.49 -1.41
C SER A 122 2.64 -2.55 -2.51
N ALA A 123 1.69 -2.52 -3.44
CA ALA A 123 1.69 -3.37 -4.63
C ALA A 123 3.07 -3.40 -5.32
N GLY A 124 3.55 -4.60 -5.64
CA GLY A 124 4.88 -4.84 -6.23
C GLY A 124 6.06 -4.86 -5.24
N GLN A 125 5.86 -4.59 -3.95
CA GLN A 125 6.90 -4.74 -2.93
C GLN A 125 6.89 -6.13 -2.30
N GLY A 126 8.04 -6.57 -1.78
CA GLY A 126 8.26 -7.93 -1.29
C GLY A 126 7.20 -8.45 -0.32
N GLU A 127 6.76 -7.66 0.67
CA GLU A 127 5.73 -8.09 1.62
C GLU A 127 4.38 -8.36 0.92
N SER A 128 3.96 -7.48 0.01
CA SER A 128 2.75 -7.65 -0.80
C SER A 128 2.88 -8.82 -1.78
N ASN A 129 4.05 -8.97 -2.38
CA ASN A 129 4.36 -10.09 -3.28
C ASN A 129 4.35 -11.43 -2.54
N ILE A 130 4.88 -11.52 -1.31
CA ILE A 130 4.77 -12.77 -0.54
C ILE A 130 3.30 -13.12 -0.30
N ARG A 131 2.45 -12.15 0.07
CA ARG A 131 1.01 -12.39 0.22
C ARG A 131 0.36 -12.84 -1.08
N ARG A 132 0.64 -12.13 -2.18
CA ARG A 132 0.15 -12.43 -3.52
C ARG A 132 0.54 -13.84 -3.93
N TRP A 133 1.81 -14.21 -3.76
CA TRP A 133 2.34 -15.53 -4.10
C TRP A 133 1.60 -16.64 -3.32
N ILE A 134 1.44 -16.48 -2.01
CA ILE A 134 0.75 -17.46 -1.17
C ILE A 134 -0.74 -17.59 -1.56
N ILE A 135 -1.42 -16.46 -1.79
CA ILE A 135 -2.88 -16.44 -2.02
C ILE A 135 -3.22 -16.89 -3.45
N GLU A 136 -2.48 -16.44 -4.46
CA GLU A 136 -2.70 -16.87 -5.86
C GLU A 136 -2.35 -18.35 -6.09
N ASN A 137 -1.39 -18.91 -5.33
CA ASN A 137 -1.15 -20.36 -5.33
C ASN A 137 -2.14 -21.15 -4.45
N ASP A 138 -3.13 -20.47 -3.86
CA ASP A 138 -4.14 -21.05 -3.00
C ASP A 138 -3.57 -21.78 -1.77
N TRP A 139 -2.53 -21.23 -1.15
CA TRP A 139 -1.86 -21.87 -0.01
C TRP A 139 -2.33 -21.39 1.36
N LEU A 140 -2.79 -20.14 1.47
CA LEU A 140 -3.25 -19.57 2.74
C LEU A 140 -4.59 -20.20 3.15
N GLU A 141 -4.62 -21.05 4.17
CA GLU A 141 -5.85 -21.69 4.65
C GLU A 141 -6.60 -20.81 5.64
N ALA A 142 -5.89 -20.25 6.61
CA ALA A 142 -6.51 -19.40 7.61
C ALA A 142 -5.55 -18.39 8.23
N VAL A 143 -6.13 -17.32 8.76
CA VAL A 143 -5.46 -16.35 9.64
C VAL A 143 -6.27 -16.25 10.93
N VAL A 144 -5.65 -16.59 12.06
CA VAL A 144 -6.29 -16.55 13.37
C VAL A 144 -5.75 -15.38 14.17
N ALA A 145 -6.59 -14.40 14.51
CA ALA A 145 -6.22 -13.30 15.41
C ALA A 145 -6.25 -13.77 16.86
N LEU A 146 -5.14 -13.58 17.57
CA LEU A 146 -4.99 -13.99 18.97
C LEU A 146 -5.30 -12.83 19.94
N PRO A 147 -5.62 -13.15 21.21
CA PRO A 147 -5.75 -12.15 22.25
C PRO A 147 -4.54 -11.23 22.36
N LEU A 148 -4.78 -9.96 22.72
CA LEU A 148 -3.71 -9.02 23.06
C LEU A 148 -2.98 -9.48 24.33
N ASN A 149 -1.75 -9.01 24.53
CA ASN A 149 -0.99 -9.28 25.76
C ASN A 149 -0.77 -10.78 26.04
N MET A 150 -0.62 -11.58 24.97
CA MET A 150 -0.27 -13.01 25.05
C MET A 150 1.23 -13.26 25.23
N PHE A 151 2.08 -12.24 25.02
CA PHE A 151 3.55 -12.37 25.02
C PHE A 151 4.20 -11.54 26.14
N TYR A 152 5.30 -12.06 26.70
CA TYR A 152 6.02 -11.42 27.82
C TYR A 152 6.50 -10.00 27.54
N ASN A 153 6.99 -9.77 26.31
CA ASN A 153 7.71 -8.54 25.94
C ASN A 153 6.85 -7.55 25.15
N THR A 154 5.66 -7.95 24.72
CA THR A 154 4.82 -7.13 23.83
C THR A 154 3.32 -7.36 24.07
N GLY A 155 2.55 -6.27 23.95
CA GLY A 155 1.09 -6.28 24.05
C GLY A 155 0.38 -6.17 22.70
N ILE A 156 1.13 -6.30 21.60
CA ILE A 156 0.60 -6.15 20.24
C ILE A 156 -0.37 -7.28 19.87
N ALA A 157 -1.22 -7.01 18.88
CA ALA A 157 -1.97 -8.05 18.19
C ALA A 157 -1.03 -9.01 17.47
N THR A 158 -1.32 -10.29 17.58
CA THR A 158 -0.59 -11.37 16.91
C THR A 158 -1.56 -12.30 16.22
N TYR A 159 -1.08 -12.96 15.18
CA TYR A 159 -1.87 -13.77 14.27
C TYR A 159 -1.16 -15.09 14.01
N VAL A 160 -1.89 -16.18 13.90
CA VAL A 160 -1.37 -17.45 13.39
C VAL A 160 -1.79 -17.58 11.94
N TRP A 161 -0.82 -17.68 11.04
CA TRP A 161 -1.07 -18.02 9.65
C TRP A 161 -0.98 -19.53 9.50
N VAL A 162 -2.05 -20.14 8.97
CA VAL A 162 -2.12 -21.56 8.63
C VAL A 162 -2.03 -21.68 7.12
N ILE A 163 -1.03 -22.41 6.64
CA ILE A 163 -0.72 -22.53 5.21
C ILE A 163 -0.53 -24.00 4.86
N THR A 164 -1.01 -24.39 3.68
CA THR A 164 -0.72 -25.69 3.07
C THR A 164 -0.66 -25.58 1.56
N ASN A 165 0.19 -26.37 0.90
CA ASN A 165 0.16 -26.54 -0.55
C ASN A 165 -0.79 -27.67 -1.01
N ARG A 166 -1.64 -28.19 -0.11
CA ARG A 166 -2.63 -29.24 -0.36
C ARG A 166 -3.95 -28.95 0.35
N LYS A 167 -4.62 -27.86 -0.04
CA LYS A 167 -5.96 -27.55 0.47
C LYS A 167 -6.95 -28.66 0.12
N PRO A 168 -7.82 -29.08 1.06
CA PRO A 168 -8.93 -29.97 0.75
C PRO A 168 -9.92 -29.27 -0.19
N GLU A 169 -10.70 -30.06 -0.94
CA GLU A 169 -11.56 -29.56 -2.02
C GLU A 169 -12.52 -28.45 -1.57
N HIS A 170 -13.17 -28.59 -0.41
CA HIS A 170 -14.12 -27.61 0.13
C HIS A 170 -13.49 -26.27 0.54
N ARG A 171 -12.15 -26.17 0.63
CA ARG A 171 -11.41 -24.95 1.00
C ARG A 171 -10.69 -24.28 -0.17
N ARG A 172 -10.72 -24.89 -1.36
CA ARG A 172 -10.01 -24.36 -2.53
C ARG A 172 -10.55 -22.99 -2.92
N GLY A 173 -9.63 -22.07 -3.24
CA GLY A 173 -9.93 -20.69 -3.63
C GLY A 173 -10.36 -19.80 -2.46
N LYS A 174 -10.31 -20.28 -1.22
CA LYS A 174 -10.85 -19.60 -0.05
C LYS A 174 -9.85 -19.49 1.10
N VAL A 175 -9.99 -18.44 1.91
CA VAL A 175 -9.25 -18.20 3.15
C VAL A 175 -10.25 -18.01 4.29
N GLN A 176 -9.98 -18.64 5.44
CA GLN A 176 -10.76 -18.44 6.66
C GLN A 176 -10.07 -17.43 7.59
N LEU A 177 -10.73 -16.33 7.90
CA LEU A 177 -10.30 -15.43 8.97
C LEU A 177 -11.01 -15.84 10.27
N ILE A 178 -10.29 -15.94 11.38
CA ILE A 178 -10.83 -16.34 12.69
C ILE A 178 -10.44 -15.30 13.74
N ASP A 179 -11.42 -14.64 14.35
CA ASP A 179 -11.22 -13.70 15.45
C ASP A 179 -11.31 -14.43 16.81
N ALA A 180 -10.16 -14.85 17.33
CA ALA A 180 -10.03 -15.46 18.65
C ALA A 180 -9.60 -14.45 19.74
N THR A 181 -9.69 -13.14 19.48
CA THR A 181 -9.16 -12.11 20.39
C THR A 181 -9.82 -12.08 21.76
N LYS A 182 -11.06 -12.61 21.86
CA LYS A 182 -11.86 -12.67 23.09
C LYS A 182 -11.80 -14.02 23.81
N TRP A 183 -11.09 -15.01 23.26
CA TRP A 183 -11.02 -16.35 23.85
C TRP A 183 -9.72 -16.48 24.62
N PHE A 184 -9.79 -16.26 25.93
CA PHE A 184 -8.63 -16.37 26.82
C PHE A 184 -9.06 -16.47 28.28
N GLN A 185 -8.12 -16.90 29.11
CA GLN A 185 -8.18 -16.82 30.56
C GLN A 185 -7.19 -15.77 31.07
N PRO A 186 -7.55 -14.96 32.08
CA PRO A 186 -6.61 -14.04 32.70
C PRO A 186 -5.56 -14.81 33.51
N LEU A 187 -4.32 -14.34 33.50
CA LEU A 187 -3.28 -14.89 34.37
C LEU A 187 -3.50 -14.45 35.82
N ARG A 188 -3.25 -15.36 36.76
CA ARG A 188 -3.24 -15.02 38.20
C ARG A 188 -2.22 -13.94 38.56
N LYS A 189 -1.09 -13.92 37.85
CA LYS A 189 -0.03 -12.92 37.98
C LYS A 189 0.52 -12.59 36.60
N ASN A 190 0.60 -11.30 36.29
CA ASN A 190 1.16 -10.84 35.02
C ASN A 190 2.66 -11.19 34.94
N LEU A 191 3.10 -11.56 33.75
CA LEU A 191 4.49 -11.87 33.43
C LEU A 191 4.99 -10.86 32.40
N GLY A 192 5.53 -9.73 32.88
CA GLY A 192 5.83 -8.58 32.04
C GLY A 192 4.54 -8.00 31.45
N LYS A 193 4.47 -7.91 30.11
CA LYS A 193 3.25 -7.51 29.40
C LYS A 193 2.23 -8.65 29.24
N LYS A 194 2.62 -9.90 29.49
CA LYS A 194 1.70 -11.04 29.39
C LYS A 194 0.71 -11.02 30.55
N ASN A 195 -0.59 -10.95 30.26
CA ASN A 195 -1.64 -10.96 31.28
C ASN A 195 -2.78 -11.97 31.01
N CYS A 196 -2.75 -12.66 29.87
CA CYS A 196 -3.70 -13.71 29.53
C CYS A 196 -3.02 -14.92 28.89
N GLU A 197 -3.75 -16.03 28.83
CA GLU A 197 -3.37 -17.26 28.14
C GLU A 197 -4.57 -17.94 27.50
N LEU A 198 -4.32 -18.80 26.51
CA LEU A 198 -5.35 -19.69 25.96
C LEU A 198 -5.47 -20.90 26.88
N GLY A 199 -6.67 -21.13 27.45
CA GLY A 199 -6.96 -22.38 28.14
C GLY A 199 -7.17 -23.54 27.16
N PRO A 200 -7.22 -24.80 27.65
CA PRO A 200 -7.49 -25.96 26.79
C PRO A 200 -8.80 -25.83 25.98
N GLU A 201 -9.87 -25.33 26.60
CA GLU A 201 -11.16 -25.10 25.95
C GLU A 201 -11.10 -23.99 24.88
N ASP A 202 -10.29 -22.95 25.10
CA ASP A 202 -10.09 -21.89 24.11
C ASP A 202 -9.36 -22.44 22.88
N ILE A 203 -8.33 -23.27 23.09
CA ILE A 203 -7.58 -23.93 22.02
C ILE A 203 -8.49 -24.88 21.23
N GLU A 204 -9.29 -25.70 21.91
CA GLU A 204 -10.25 -26.60 21.27
C GLU A 204 -11.27 -25.82 20.44
N ARG A 205 -11.78 -24.70 20.97
CA ARG A 205 -12.70 -23.81 20.25
C ARG A 205 -12.09 -23.24 18.98
N ILE A 206 -10.83 -22.78 19.03
CA ILE A 206 -10.10 -22.27 17.83
C ILE A 206 -9.96 -23.39 16.80
N CYS A 207 -9.48 -24.56 17.23
CA CYS A 207 -9.29 -25.71 16.34
C CYS A 207 -10.60 -26.17 15.71
N LYS A 208 -11.68 -26.25 16.49
CA LYS A 208 -13.02 -26.60 16.00
C LYS A 208 -13.50 -25.56 14.99
N THR A 209 -13.41 -24.27 15.29
CA THR A 209 -13.79 -23.20 14.36
C THR A 209 -13.02 -23.30 13.03
N PHE A 210 -11.72 -23.59 13.09
CA PHE A 210 -10.92 -23.82 11.90
C PHE A 210 -11.38 -25.06 11.11
N LEU A 211 -11.59 -26.19 11.78
CA LEU A 211 -11.95 -27.45 11.13
C LEU A 211 -13.37 -27.46 10.56
N ASP A 212 -14.32 -26.83 11.23
CA ASP A 212 -15.72 -26.77 10.79
C ASP A 212 -15.87 -25.95 9.49
N PHE A 213 -15.05 -24.89 9.35
CA PHE A 213 -15.05 -24.02 8.15
C PHE A 213 -16.46 -23.49 7.82
N GLU A 214 -17.10 -22.89 8.82
CA GLU A 214 -18.44 -22.28 8.72
C GLU A 214 -18.37 -20.77 8.95
N GLU A 215 -19.28 -20.03 8.30
CA GLU A 215 -19.45 -18.59 8.51
C GLU A 215 -20.12 -18.30 9.86
N THR A 216 -19.45 -17.52 10.71
CA THR A 216 -19.95 -17.10 12.02
C THR A 216 -19.61 -15.63 12.29
N GLU A 217 -19.85 -15.12 13.51
CA GLU A 217 -19.38 -13.79 13.87
C GLU A 217 -17.85 -13.75 14.01
N GLU A 218 -17.27 -14.83 14.51
CA GLU A 218 -15.82 -15.00 14.72
C GLU A 218 -15.10 -15.67 13.55
N SER A 219 -15.83 -16.19 12.55
CA SER A 219 -15.24 -16.82 11.37
C SER A 219 -15.80 -16.29 10.07
N LYS A 220 -14.92 -15.83 9.18
CA LYS A 220 -15.27 -15.31 7.85
C LYS A 220 -14.53 -16.09 6.77
N ILE A 221 -15.23 -16.49 5.72
CA ILE A 221 -14.72 -17.30 4.62
C ILE A 221 -14.76 -16.45 3.36
N LEU A 222 -13.58 -16.09 2.88
CA LEU A 222 -13.42 -15.13 1.80
C LEU A 222 -12.73 -15.78 0.61
N ASP A 223 -13.13 -15.40 -0.60
CA ASP A 223 -12.47 -15.87 -1.82
C ASP A 223 -11.09 -15.20 -1.95
N ASN A 224 -10.13 -15.88 -2.57
CA ASN A 224 -8.74 -15.38 -2.70
C ASN A 224 -8.65 -13.99 -3.35
N GLU A 225 -9.54 -13.67 -4.29
CA GLU A 225 -9.61 -12.39 -4.99
C GLU A 225 -9.98 -11.21 -4.07
N GLU A 226 -10.65 -11.49 -2.95
CA GLU A 226 -11.08 -10.48 -1.97
C GLU A 226 -9.89 -9.73 -1.34
N PHE A 227 -8.71 -10.37 -1.33
CA PHE A 227 -7.48 -9.81 -0.75
C PHE A 227 -6.62 -9.05 -1.76
N GLY A 228 -6.96 -9.13 -3.05
CA GLY A 228 -6.20 -8.49 -4.11
C GLY A 228 -6.74 -7.11 -4.48
N TYR A 229 -5.85 -6.23 -4.92
CA TYR A 229 -6.20 -4.95 -5.52
C TYR A 229 -5.21 -4.55 -6.62
N TRP A 230 -5.67 -3.75 -7.58
CA TRP A 230 -4.83 -2.95 -8.46
C TRP A 230 -4.45 -1.65 -7.76
N SER A 231 -3.16 -1.35 -7.69
CA SER A 231 -2.65 -0.01 -7.41
C SER A 231 -2.41 0.69 -8.73
N VAL A 232 -3.01 1.87 -8.92
CA VAL A 232 -3.00 2.56 -10.20
C VAL A 232 -2.73 4.05 -9.99
N THR A 233 -1.77 4.61 -10.72
CA THR A 233 -1.57 6.06 -10.76
C THR A 233 -2.65 6.71 -11.61
N VAL A 234 -3.38 7.65 -11.01
CA VAL A 234 -4.34 8.53 -11.68
C VAL A 234 -3.71 9.91 -11.80
N GLU A 235 -3.72 10.46 -13.01
CA GLU A 235 -3.19 11.77 -13.33
C GLU A 235 -4.31 12.70 -13.76
N ARG A 236 -4.14 13.97 -13.45
CA ARG A 236 -4.98 15.07 -13.91
C ARG A 236 -4.12 16.05 -14.70
N PRO A 237 -4.68 16.81 -15.65
CA PRO A 237 -3.87 17.67 -16.49
C PRO A 237 -3.48 18.94 -15.74
N LEU A 238 -2.25 19.35 -15.96
CA LEU A 238 -1.72 20.64 -15.56
C LEU A 238 -2.46 21.73 -16.32
N ARG A 239 -2.94 22.73 -15.58
CA ARG A 239 -3.60 23.91 -16.11
C ARG A 239 -2.90 25.14 -15.58
N LEU A 240 -2.60 26.07 -16.47
CA LEU A 240 -1.77 27.22 -16.17
C LEU A 240 -2.41 28.50 -16.72
N ALA A 241 -2.66 29.45 -15.82
CA ALA A 241 -2.96 30.83 -16.17
C ALA A 241 -1.65 31.62 -16.24
N VAL A 242 -1.51 32.51 -17.22
CA VAL A 242 -0.31 33.34 -17.40
C VAL A 242 -0.62 34.80 -17.14
N ASN A 243 0.19 35.45 -16.31
CA ASN A 243 0.15 36.89 -16.12
C ASN A 243 1.31 37.54 -16.89
N LEU A 244 0.97 38.45 -17.80
CA LEU A 244 1.89 39.21 -18.65
C LEU A 244 1.79 40.72 -18.35
N SER A 245 1.42 41.10 -17.12
CA SER A 245 1.49 42.49 -16.68
C SER A 245 2.89 43.08 -16.91
N GLU A 246 2.97 44.39 -17.09
CA GLU A 246 4.26 45.08 -17.28
C GLU A 246 5.26 44.72 -16.19
N GLU A 247 4.85 44.82 -14.91
CA GLU A 247 5.63 44.40 -13.75
C GLU A 247 6.17 42.97 -13.86
N ARG A 248 5.32 41.99 -14.21
CA ARG A 248 5.76 40.58 -14.33
C ARG A 248 6.70 40.36 -15.51
N ARG A 249 6.51 41.11 -16.60
CA ARG A 249 7.41 41.03 -17.77
C ARG A 249 8.77 41.63 -17.44
N ASP A 250 8.81 42.76 -16.74
CA ASP A 250 10.04 43.40 -16.28
C ASP A 250 10.82 42.50 -15.32
N GLU A 251 10.15 41.94 -14.30
CA GLU A 251 10.76 40.98 -13.36
C GLU A 251 11.34 39.76 -14.09
N PHE A 252 10.61 39.24 -15.07
CA PHE A 252 11.08 38.12 -15.90
C PHE A 252 12.26 38.50 -16.78
N PHE A 253 12.26 39.71 -17.33
CA PHE A 253 13.32 40.24 -18.16
C PHE A 253 14.63 40.37 -17.38
N ASP A 254 14.57 40.94 -16.17
CA ASP A 254 15.71 41.06 -15.26
C ASP A 254 16.30 39.69 -14.93
N ALA A 255 15.45 38.70 -14.59
CA ALA A 255 15.89 37.33 -14.38
C ALA A 255 16.52 36.70 -15.63
N CYS A 256 16.03 37.04 -16.83
CA CYS A 256 16.62 36.60 -18.10
C CYS A 256 17.99 37.24 -18.35
N ILE A 257 18.22 38.50 -17.96
CA ILE A 257 19.54 39.15 -18.05
C ILE A 257 20.54 38.38 -17.18
N GLU A 258 20.20 38.11 -15.92
CA GLU A 258 21.06 37.37 -14.99
C GLU A 258 21.38 35.95 -15.50
N ALA A 259 20.42 35.31 -16.16
CA ALA A 259 20.56 33.98 -16.74
C ALA A 259 21.25 33.94 -18.13
N GLY A 260 21.59 35.10 -18.72
CA GLY A 260 22.13 35.20 -20.07
C GLY A 260 21.13 34.83 -21.18
N GLU A 261 19.83 34.94 -20.91
CA GLU A 261 18.70 34.61 -21.79
C GLU A 261 17.95 35.88 -22.25
N VAL A 262 18.65 37.00 -22.45
CA VAL A 262 18.07 38.32 -22.78
C VAL A 262 17.02 38.26 -23.90
N GLY A 263 17.33 37.56 -25.01
CA GLY A 263 16.38 37.42 -26.12
C GLY A 263 15.09 36.69 -25.76
N LEU A 264 15.06 35.86 -24.71
CA LEU A 264 13.83 35.24 -24.21
C LEU A 264 12.98 36.26 -23.44
N GLY A 265 13.62 37.15 -22.69
CA GLY A 265 12.94 38.26 -22.03
C GLY A 265 12.27 39.19 -23.06
N GLU A 266 12.99 39.55 -24.13
CA GLU A 266 12.42 40.38 -25.21
C GLU A 266 11.21 39.71 -25.88
N VAL A 267 11.28 38.39 -26.08
CA VAL A 267 10.14 37.60 -26.58
C VAL A 267 8.93 37.74 -25.66
N VAL A 268 9.11 37.71 -24.33
CA VAL A 268 7.99 37.83 -23.39
C VAL A 268 7.36 39.22 -23.42
N HIS A 269 8.16 40.28 -23.58
CA HIS A 269 7.62 41.63 -23.84
C HIS A 269 6.76 41.64 -25.11
N ALA A 270 7.30 41.16 -26.23
CA ALA A 270 6.58 41.10 -27.50
C ALA A 270 5.29 40.26 -27.42
N VAL A 271 5.31 39.15 -26.67
CA VAL A 271 4.12 38.32 -26.42
C VAL A 271 3.07 39.11 -25.63
N GLY A 272 3.47 39.82 -24.56
CA GLY A 272 2.55 40.66 -23.80
C GLY A 272 1.98 41.84 -24.61
N ASP A 273 2.75 42.41 -25.54
CA ASP A 273 2.27 43.49 -26.41
C ASP A 273 1.23 42.97 -27.42
N ARG A 274 1.40 41.72 -27.89
CA ARG A 274 0.45 41.07 -28.81
C ARG A 274 -0.80 40.53 -28.12
N MET A 275 -0.65 39.98 -26.91
CA MET A 275 -1.74 39.28 -26.21
C MET A 275 -2.43 40.15 -25.16
N GLY A 276 -1.77 41.21 -24.67
CA GLY A 276 -2.22 41.98 -23.51
C GLY A 276 -1.76 41.37 -22.17
N PRO A 277 -2.08 42.02 -21.04
CA PRO A 277 -1.52 41.69 -19.73
C PRO A 277 -2.06 40.38 -19.10
N GLY A 278 -3.20 39.87 -19.54
CA GLY A 278 -3.83 38.67 -18.95
C GLY A 278 -4.76 38.96 -17.76
N PRO A 279 -5.13 37.94 -16.95
CA PRO A 279 -4.62 36.57 -17.00
C PRO A 279 -5.05 35.85 -18.27
N HIS A 280 -4.11 35.16 -18.91
CA HIS A 280 -4.36 34.31 -20.06
C HIS A 280 -4.62 32.88 -19.60
N LEU A 281 -5.83 32.38 -19.81
CA LEU A 281 -6.27 31.04 -19.40
C LEU A 281 -5.85 29.92 -20.37
N ASP A 282 -5.06 30.21 -21.40
CA ASP A 282 -4.54 29.20 -22.33
C ASP A 282 -3.02 29.34 -22.50
N PHE A 283 -2.28 28.60 -21.67
CA PHE A 283 -0.83 28.54 -21.76
C PHE A 283 -0.34 28.01 -23.12
N ASN A 284 -1.11 27.17 -23.81
CA ASN A 284 -0.73 26.67 -25.13
C ASN A 284 -0.68 27.82 -26.12
N ARG A 285 -1.67 28.73 -26.08
CA ARG A 285 -1.70 29.92 -26.92
C ARG A 285 -0.52 30.85 -26.63
N VAL A 286 -0.18 31.05 -25.37
CA VAL A 286 1.01 31.85 -24.98
C VAL A 286 2.28 31.23 -25.55
N LEU A 287 2.43 29.89 -25.49
CA LEU A 287 3.57 29.20 -26.07
C LEU A 287 3.62 29.27 -27.60
N GLU A 288 2.47 29.27 -28.28
CA GLU A 288 2.40 29.47 -29.73
C GLU A 288 2.89 30.85 -30.13
N VAL A 289 2.35 31.91 -29.49
CA VAL A 289 2.77 33.30 -29.78
C VAL A 289 4.25 33.50 -29.44
N ALA A 290 4.74 32.93 -28.33
CA ALA A 290 6.16 32.97 -28.00
C ALA A 290 7.01 32.29 -29.08
N LYS A 291 6.60 31.13 -29.61
CA LYS A 291 7.31 30.45 -30.70
C LYS A 291 7.31 31.24 -32.01
N GLU A 292 6.25 32.00 -32.30
CA GLU A 292 6.18 32.89 -33.46
C GLU A 292 7.13 34.09 -33.33
N GLU A 293 7.28 34.65 -32.13
CA GLU A 293 8.17 35.80 -31.87
C GLU A 293 9.64 35.39 -31.74
N MET A 294 9.94 34.21 -31.20
CA MET A 294 11.30 33.71 -30.95
C MET A 294 12.30 33.91 -32.10
N PRO A 295 11.97 33.63 -33.38
CA PRO A 295 12.88 33.86 -34.50
C PRO A 295 13.32 35.32 -34.67
N ARG A 296 12.47 36.30 -34.32
CA ARG A 296 12.79 37.73 -34.44
C ARG A 296 13.86 38.16 -33.44
N HIS A 297 13.98 37.44 -32.32
CA HIS A 297 14.94 37.69 -31.25
C HIS A 297 16.11 36.69 -31.26
N GLY A 298 16.26 35.89 -32.32
CA GLY A 298 17.34 34.89 -32.42
C GLY A 298 17.23 33.74 -31.41
N VAL A 299 16.04 33.52 -30.84
CA VAL A 299 15.77 32.50 -29.82
C VAL A 299 15.02 31.31 -30.45
N ARG A 300 15.11 30.15 -29.80
CA ARG A 300 14.30 28.96 -30.13
C ARG A 300 13.71 28.36 -28.87
N MET A 301 12.55 27.74 -29.00
CA MET A 301 11.91 27.05 -27.88
C MET A 301 12.71 25.80 -27.50
N THR A 302 13.08 25.68 -26.23
CA THR A 302 13.72 24.50 -25.64
C THR A 302 12.96 24.07 -24.39
N ALA A 303 13.18 22.85 -23.92
CA ALA A 303 12.55 22.37 -22.67
C ALA A 303 12.93 23.27 -21.47
N LYS A 304 14.19 23.74 -21.40
CA LYS A 304 14.66 24.69 -20.38
C LYS A 304 13.86 26.00 -20.42
N ARG A 305 13.67 26.58 -21.60
CA ARG A 305 12.95 27.85 -21.77
C ARG A 305 11.44 27.71 -21.53
N LYS A 306 10.81 26.61 -21.98
CA LYS A 306 9.41 26.29 -21.62
C LYS A 306 9.25 26.24 -20.10
N ARG A 307 10.18 25.58 -19.40
CA ARG A 307 10.17 25.49 -17.94
C ARG A 307 10.35 26.85 -17.26
N LEU A 308 11.22 27.71 -17.80
CA LEU A 308 11.41 29.07 -17.28
C LEU A 308 10.14 29.93 -17.44
N LEU A 309 9.51 29.90 -18.61
CA LEU A 309 8.22 30.58 -18.85
C LEU A 309 7.13 30.11 -17.89
N HIS A 310 6.99 28.79 -17.72
CA HIS A 310 6.05 28.22 -16.74
C HIS A 310 6.38 28.71 -15.33
N MET A 311 7.62 28.57 -14.87
CA MET A 311 7.94 28.80 -13.46
C MET A 311 7.92 30.26 -13.02
N SER A 312 8.06 31.19 -13.97
CA SER A 312 8.16 32.61 -13.67
C SER A 312 6.89 33.40 -14.00
N LEU A 313 6.10 32.96 -14.99
CA LEU A 313 4.96 33.74 -15.49
C LEU A 313 3.61 33.05 -15.32
N ALA A 314 3.60 31.76 -14.93
CA ALA A 314 2.39 30.97 -14.89
C ALA A 314 2.08 30.43 -13.49
N GLU A 315 0.80 30.41 -13.17
CA GLU A 315 0.26 29.89 -11.92
C GLU A 315 -0.79 28.82 -12.22
N ARG A 316 -0.97 27.87 -11.28
CA ARG A 316 -1.99 26.83 -11.43
C ARG A 316 -3.38 27.45 -11.31
N ASP A 317 -4.23 27.18 -12.29
CA ASP A 317 -5.62 27.65 -12.32
C ASP A 317 -6.50 26.55 -12.89
N GLU A 318 -7.47 26.06 -12.12
CA GLU A 318 -8.38 24.98 -12.54
C GLU A 318 -9.32 25.36 -13.69
N THR A 319 -9.53 26.66 -13.92
CA THR A 319 -10.35 27.20 -15.00
C THR A 319 -9.58 27.36 -16.32
N ALA A 320 -8.24 27.24 -16.28
CA ALA A 320 -7.40 27.32 -17.46
C ALA A 320 -7.46 26.05 -18.32
N GLN A 321 -7.10 26.20 -19.60
CA GLN A 321 -7.02 25.10 -20.55
C GLN A 321 -5.89 24.12 -20.17
N PRO A 322 -6.08 22.80 -20.35
CA PRO A 322 -5.05 21.80 -20.16
C PRO A 322 -3.78 22.10 -20.99
N VAL A 323 -2.62 22.00 -20.36
CA VAL A 323 -1.33 22.15 -21.05
C VAL A 323 -1.09 20.94 -21.94
N VAL A 324 -0.91 21.17 -23.25
CA VAL A 324 -0.62 20.12 -24.23
C VAL A 324 0.85 19.71 -24.10
N LYS A 325 1.05 18.42 -23.79
CA LYS A 325 2.38 17.79 -23.76
C LYS A 325 2.80 17.34 -25.15
N LYS A 326 1.87 16.74 -25.91
CA LYS A 326 2.15 16.17 -27.22
C LYS A 326 0.91 16.18 -28.10
N VAL A 327 1.12 16.48 -29.37
CA VAL A 327 0.12 16.36 -30.44
C VAL A 327 0.47 15.18 -31.31
N HIS A 328 -0.46 14.25 -31.52
CA HIS A 328 -0.28 13.10 -32.41
C HIS A 328 -0.67 13.48 -33.83
N ARG A 329 0.32 13.45 -34.74
CA ARG A 329 0.11 13.77 -36.16
C ARG A 329 -0.47 12.62 -36.98
N ARG A 330 -0.45 11.40 -36.43
CA ARG A 330 -1.04 10.21 -37.06
C ARG A 330 -2.45 10.04 -36.55
N VAL A 331 -3.32 9.48 -37.39
CA VAL A 331 -4.68 9.11 -36.99
C VAL A 331 -4.57 8.01 -35.94
N ILE A 332 -4.89 8.36 -34.69
CA ILE A 332 -5.05 7.45 -33.57
C ILE A 332 -6.44 7.68 -32.98
N ALA A 333 -7.01 6.65 -32.36
CA ALA A 333 -8.27 6.81 -31.64
C ALA A 333 -8.04 7.60 -30.34
N ALA A 334 -9.00 8.46 -30.00
CA ALA A 334 -9.06 9.04 -28.66
C ALA A 334 -9.37 7.96 -27.62
N ASP A 335 -8.77 8.10 -26.45
CA ASP A 335 -8.95 7.23 -25.29
C ASP A 335 -8.76 8.09 -24.03
N PRO A 336 -9.78 8.88 -23.65
CA PRO A 336 -9.65 9.83 -22.54
C PRO A 336 -9.22 9.18 -21.23
N ILE A 337 -9.73 7.97 -20.94
CA ILE A 337 -9.41 7.24 -19.71
C ILE A 337 -7.92 6.81 -19.64
N ARG A 338 -7.22 6.82 -20.79
CA ARG A 338 -5.76 6.60 -20.91
C ARG A 338 -4.98 7.84 -21.35
N GLY A 339 -5.59 9.02 -21.24
CA GLY A 339 -4.92 10.31 -21.43
C GLY A 339 -4.79 10.76 -22.89
N LEU A 340 -5.60 10.22 -23.80
CA LEU A 340 -5.66 10.59 -25.21
C LEU A 340 -6.95 11.35 -25.50
N TYR A 341 -6.85 12.66 -25.71
CA TYR A 341 -8.01 13.55 -25.87
C TYR A 341 -8.13 14.04 -27.31
N GLU A 342 -9.34 14.05 -27.86
CA GLU A 342 -9.62 14.67 -29.16
C GLU A 342 -9.80 16.18 -28.98
N VAL A 343 -9.11 16.97 -29.79
CA VAL A 343 -9.20 18.44 -29.82
C VAL A 343 -9.34 18.94 -31.27
N GLY A 344 -10.01 20.09 -31.44
CA GLY A 344 -10.28 20.71 -32.74
C GLY A 344 -11.67 20.36 -33.31
N ASP A 345 -12.07 21.07 -34.37
CA ASP A 345 -13.35 20.91 -35.05
C ASP A 345 -13.20 20.33 -36.48
N GLY A 346 -14.30 19.75 -36.99
CA GLY A 346 -14.40 19.30 -38.38
C GLY A 346 -13.25 18.40 -38.86
N SER A 347 -12.56 18.81 -39.93
CA SER A 347 -11.45 18.08 -40.55
C SER A 347 -10.10 18.28 -39.87
N LEU A 348 -10.03 19.09 -38.80
CA LEU A 348 -8.80 19.42 -38.06
C LEU A 348 -8.67 18.68 -36.73
N ARG A 349 -9.51 17.66 -36.49
CA ARG A 349 -9.44 16.83 -35.27
C ARG A 349 -8.07 16.21 -35.11
N GLN A 350 -7.48 16.45 -33.94
CA GLN A 350 -6.18 15.91 -33.53
C GLN A 350 -6.33 15.26 -32.17
N VAL A 351 -5.50 14.24 -31.91
CA VAL A 351 -5.42 13.63 -30.58
C VAL A 351 -4.20 14.18 -29.86
N VAL A 352 -4.39 14.59 -28.61
CA VAL A 352 -3.35 15.15 -27.75
C VAL A 352 -3.19 14.37 -26.46
N GLU A 353 -1.98 14.42 -25.91
CA GLU A 353 -1.69 14.08 -24.52
C GLU A 353 -1.51 15.38 -23.74
N HIS A 354 -2.10 15.47 -22.56
CA HIS A 354 -1.87 16.59 -21.65
C HIS A 354 -0.65 16.36 -20.75
N GLU A 355 -0.05 17.45 -20.28
CA GLU A 355 0.98 17.42 -19.27
C GLU A 355 0.34 17.12 -17.91
N ALA A 356 0.85 16.14 -17.16
CA ALA A 356 0.29 15.78 -15.86
C ALA A 356 0.65 16.81 -14.80
N ASP A 357 -0.30 17.18 -13.94
CA ASP A 357 0.01 17.92 -12.72
C ASP A 357 0.49 16.97 -11.64
N SER A 358 1.78 17.06 -11.29
CA SER A 358 2.35 16.24 -10.23
C SER A 358 1.74 16.50 -8.85
N VAL A 359 1.11 17.66 -8.62
CA VAL A 359 0.46 18.01 -7.35
C VAL A 359 -0.90 17.32 -7.21
N LEU A 360 -1.59 17.09 -8.33
CA LEU A 360 -2.91 16.45 -8.38
C LEU A 360 -2.84 14.97 -8.74
N ARG A 361 -1.64 14.40 -8.86
CA ARG A 361 -1.45 12.97 -9.10
C ARG A 361 -1.82 12.20 -7.86
N ASP A 362 -2.63 11.16 -8.04
CA ASP A 362 -3.02 10.25 -6.97
C ASP A 362 -2.69 8.78 -7.30
N THR A 363 -2.80 7.91 -6.31
CA THR A 363 -2.73 6.46 -6.45
C THR A 363 -3.99 5.82 -5.88
N GLU A 364 -4.76 5.21 -6.77
CA GLU A 364 -5.98 4.50 -6.40
C GLU A 364 -5.69 3.03 -6.11
N GLN A 365 -6.37 2.48 -5.10
CA GLN A 365 -6.39 1.05 -4.80
C GLN A 365 -7.77 0.48 -5.11
N ILE A 366 -7.84 -0.33 -6.17
CA ILE A 366 -9.09 -0.83 -6.75
C ILE A 366 -9.14 -2.33 -6.51
N THR A 367 -10.15 -2.84 -5.79
CA THR A 367 -10.29 -4.29 -5.55
C THR A 367 -10.32 -5.07 -6.87
N LEU A 368 -9.70 -6.26 -6.91
CA LEU A 368 -9.75 -7.15 -8.08
C LEU A 368 -11.18 -7.56 -8.47
N ARG A 369 -12.13 -7.43 -7.53
CA ARG A 369 -13.55 -7.72 -7.74
C ARG A 369 -14.34 -6.57 -8.33
N GLU A 370 -13.70 -5.43 -8.59
CA GLU A 370 -14.38 -4.25 -9.13
C GLU A 370 -15.02 -4.59 -10.48
N LYS A 371 -16.31 -4.30 -10.60
CA LYS A 371 -17.06 -4.55 -11.83
C LYS A 371 -16.58 -3.61 -12.93
N GLY A 372 -16.09 -4.19 -14.03
CA GLY A 372 -15.49 -3.41 -15.13
C GLY A 372 -14.02 -3.07 -14.89
N GLY A 373 -13.41 -3.59 -13.83
CA GLY A 373 -12.00 -3.39 -13.51
C GLY A 373 -11.64 -1.92 -13.28
N ILE A 374 -10.41 -1.55 -13.64
CA ILE A 374 -9.89 -0.19 -13.50
C ILE A 374 -10.77 0.83 -14.25
N ASP A 375 -11.18 0.51 -15.48
CA ASP A 375 -12.00 1.39 -16.30
C ASP A 375 -13.37 1.65 -15.65
N GLY A 376 -14.00 0.59 -15.11
CA GLY A 376 -15.27 0.69 -14.39
C GLY A 376 -15.17 1.53 -13.12
N PHE A 377 -14.09 1.37 -12.35
CA PHE A 377 -13.82 2.21 -11.18
C PHE A 377 -13.70 3.69 -11.55
N LEU A 378 -12.86 4.01 -12.55
CA LEU A 378 -12.63 5.39 -12.95
C LEU A 378 -13.92 6.07 -13.40
N GLN A 379 -14.76 5.38 -14.18
CA GLN A 379 -16.05 5.91 -14.62
C GLN A 379 -17.00 6.22 -13.46
N ARG A 380 -16.95 5.43 -12.39
CA ARG A 380 -17.87 5.55 -11.25
C ARG A 380 -17.39 6.51 -10.18
N GLU A 381 -16.10 6.48 -9.85
CA GLU A 381 -15.56 7.15 -8.66
C GLU A 381 -14.63 8.32 -8.98
N VAL A 382 -14.05 8.39 -10.19
CA VAL A 382 -13.06 9.43 -10.53
C VAL A 382 -13.63 10.46 -11.49
N LEU A 383 -14.08 10.02 -12.67
CA LEU A 383 -14.53 10.89 -13.76
C LEU A 383 -15.71 11.82 -13.40
N PRO A 384 -16.65 11.46 -12.49
CA PRO A 384 -17.70 12.40 -12.05
C PRO A 384 -17.17 13.63 -11.30
N TYR A 385 -15.96 13.56 -10.74
CA TYR A 385 -15.34 14.65 -9.97
C TYR A 385 -14.13 15.26 -10.70
N ALA A 386 -13.54 14.52 -11.64
CA ALA A 386 -12.41 14.96 -12.46
C ALA A 386 -12.55 14.40 -13.89
N GLU A 387 -13.31 15.10 -14.73
CA GLU A 387 -13.76 14.63 -16.05
C GLU A 387 -12.63 14.27 -17.03
N ASP A 388 -11.46 14.90 -16.88
CA ASP A 388 -10.28 14.66 -17.71
C ASP A 388 -9.11 14.07 -16.92
N ALA A 389 -9.42 13.32 -15.87
CA ALA A 389 -8.46 12.43 -15.24
C ALA A 389 -8.25 11.17 -16.11
N TRP A 390 -7.04 10.63 -16.06
CA TRP A 390 -6.71 9.36 -16.73
C TRP A 390 -5.84 8.50 -15.82
N TYR A 391 -5.87 7.19 -16.03
CA TYR A 391 -4.92 6.32 -15.36
C TYR A 391 -3.71 6.01 -16.25
N VAL A 392 -2.57 5.71 -15.63
CA VAL A 392 -1.33 5.39 -16.34
C VAL A 392 -1.17 3.87 -16.44
N PRO A 393 -1.34 3.24 -17.62
CA PRO A 393 -1.37 1.76 -17.72
C PRO A 393 -0.10 1.07 -17.21
N LYS A 394 1.07 1.67 -17.47
CA LYS A 394 2.37 1.16 -16.99
C LYS A 394 2.57 1.24 -15.47
N SER A 395 1.71 1.98 -14.77
CA SER A 395 1.76 2.11 -13.30
C SER A 395 0.99 1.01 -12.58
N VAL A 396 0.15 0.26 -13.31
CA VAL A 396 -0.72 -0.76 -12.72
C VAL A 396 0.15 -1.85 -12.09
N LYS A 397 -0.01 -2.02 -10.79
CA LYS A 397 0.63 -3.10 -10.02
C LYS A 397 -0.45 -3.83 -9.24
N VAL A 398 -0.33 -5.15 -9.10
CA VAL A 398 -1.22 -5.95 -8.25
C VAL A 398 -0.60 -6.05 -6.86
N GLY A 399 -1.39 -5.69 -5.85
CA GLY A 399 -1.04 -5.86 -4.45
C GLY A 399 -2.03 -6.78 -3.75
N TYR A 400 -1.57 -7.37 -2.65
CA TYR A 400 -2.42 -8.14 -1.75
C TYR A 400 -2.33 -7.60 -0.33
N GLU A 401 -3.46 -7.57 0.36
CA GLU A 401 -3.58 -7.20 1.77
C GLU A 401 -4.70 -7.99 2.45
N ILE A 402 -4.53 -8.25 3.74
CA ILE A 402 -5.51 -8.93 4.57
C ILE A 402 -6.08 -7.89 5.53
N GLY A 403 -7.13 -7.20 5.10
CA GLY A 403 -7.86 -6.21 5.90
C GLY A 403 -8.66 -6.86 7.03
N PHE A 404 -7.99 -7.56 7.97
CA PHE A 404 -8.64 -8.39 8.99
C PHE A 404 -9.73 -7.63 9.75
N ASN A 405 -9.42 -6.42 10.23
CA ASN A 405 -10.36 -5.59 10.97
C ASN A 405 -11.60 -5.19 10.16
N ARG A 406 -11.52 -5.10 8.83
CA ARG A 406 -12.66 -4.74 7.96
C ARG A 406 -13.84 -5.71 8.12
N TYR A 407 -13.56 -6.97 8.43
CA TYR A 407 -14.57 -8.02 8.49
C TYR A 407 -15.17 -8.26 9.88
N PHE A 408 -14.44 -7.87 10.94
CA PHE A 408 -14.87 -8.06 12.33
C PHE A 408 -15.23 -6.74 13.02
N TYR A 409 -15.01 -5.60 12.36
CA TYR A 409 -15.42 -4.30 12.88
C TYR A 409 -16.94 -4.22 12.95
N LYS A 410 -17.44 -4.12 14.18
CA LYS A 410 -18.84 -3.76 14.46
C LYS A 410 -18.85 -2.28 14.86
N PRO A 411 -19.49 -1.39 14.08
CA PRO A 411 -19.67 -0.01 14.50
C PRO A 411 -20.32 0.02 15.88
N ALA A 412 -19.77 0.82 16.80
CA ALA A 412 -20.43 1.01 18.08
C ALA A 412 -21.83 1.61 17.79
N PRO A 413 -22.92 1.01 18.29
CA PRO A 413 -24.24 1.60 18.13
C PRO A 413 -24.20 3.00 18.72
N MET A 414 -24.70 3.98 17.97
CA MET A 414 -24.83 5.34 18.48
C MET A 414 -25.67 5.28 19.76
N ARG A 415 -25.18 5.88 20.84
CA ARG A 415 -25.94 6.01 22.08
C ARG A 415 -27.28 6.66 21.77
N LEU A 416 -28.37 6.18 22.37
CA LEU A 416 -29.65 6.83 22.23
C LEU A 416 -29.58 8.21 22.87
N LEU A 417 -30.26 9.19 22.27
CA LEU A 417 -30.37 10.56 22.80
C LEU A 417 -30.87 10.57 24.25
N GLU A 418 -31.72 9.60 24.62
CA GLU A 418 -32.24 9.42 25.98
C GLU A 418 -31.14 9.04 26.98
N ASP A 419 -30.22 8.15 26.59
CA ASP A 419 -29.09 7.75 27.45
C ASP A 419 -28.10 8.90 27.63
N ILE A 420 -27.86 9.68 26.57
CA ILE A 420 -27.02 10.89 26.63
C ILE A 420 -27.65 11.91 27.58
N ARG A 421 -28.98 12.10 27.49
CA ARG A 421 -29.72 13.01 28.37
C ARG A 421 -29.70 12.53 29.83
N ALA A 422 -29.85 11.24 30.07
CA ALA A 422 -29.80 10.66 31.42
C ALA A 422 -28.43 10.87 32.08
N ASP A 423 -27.34 10.69 31.34
CA ASP A 423 -25.98 10.96 31.82
C ASP A 423 -25.76 12.44 32.13
N ILE A 424 -26.20 13.35 31.24
CA ILE A 424 -26.08 14.79 31.47
C ILE A 424 -26.81 15.18 32.77
N LEU A 425 -28.04 14.69 32.96
CA LEU A 425 -28.82 14.94 34.17
C LEU A 425 -28.17 14.33 35.42
N ALA A 426 -27.54 13.16 35.29
CA ALA A 426 -26.82 12.53 36.40
C ALA A 426 -25.58 13.35 36.80
N VAL A 427 -24.81 13.84 35.83
CA VAL A 427 -23.66 14.72 36.05
C VAL A 427 -24.11 16.05 36.65
N GLU A 428 -25.18 16.68 36.13
CA GLU A 428 -25.74 17.90 36.71
C GLU A 428 -26.09 17.71 38.19
N LYS A 429 -26.75 16.60 38.53
CA LYS A 429 -27.13 16.28 39.91
C LYS A 429 -25.93 16.02 40.82
N GLU A 430 -24.87 15.38 40.31
CA GLU A 430 -23.61 15.17 41.02
C GLU A 430 -22.89 16.50 41.26
N THR A 431 -22.91 17.40 40.26
CA THR A 431 -22.31 18.74 40.34
C THR A 431 -23.08 19.66 41.30
N GLU A 432 -24.41 19.61 41.30
CA GLU A 432 -25.26 20.31 42.27
C GLU A 432 -25.05 19.79 43.69
N GLY A 433 -24.89 18.47 43.87
CA GLY A 433 -24.55 17.87 45.15
C GLY A 433 -23.20 18.36 45.70
N LEU A 434 -22.18 18.42 44.84
CA LEU A 434 -20.85 18.98 45.15
C LEU A 434 -20.91 20.48 45.49
N LEU A 435 -21.72 21.26 44.77
CA LEU A 435 -21.93 22.68 45.05
C LEU A 435 -22.62 22.91 46.40
N LEU A 436 -23.61 22.07 46.76
CA LEU A 436 -24.28 22.13 48.06
C LEU A 436 -23.36 21.74 49.24
N GLU A 437 -22.43 20.80 49.03
CA GLU A 437 -21.38 20.48 50.02
C GLU A 437 -20.39 21.63 50.21
N ILE A 438 -20.05 22.37 49.14
CA ILE A 438 -19.10 23.50 49.19
C ILE A 438 -19.73 24.75 49.80
N VAL A 439 -21.00 25.04 49.49
CA VAL A 439 -21.68 26.27 49.91
C VAL A 439 -22.31 26.13 51.31
N GLY A 440 -22.49 24.91 51.81
CA GLY A 440 -23.10 24.62 53.11
C GLY A 440 -24.62 24.88 53.07
N GLN A 441 -25.41 23.92 53.55
CA GLN A 441 -26.87 24.08 53.57
C GLN A 441 -27.26 25.28 54.46
N PRO A 442 -28.12 26.21 54.00
CA PRO A 442 -28.80 27.13 54.90
C PRO A 442 -29.77 26.31 55.75
N THR A 443 -29.61 26.39 57.07
CA THR A 443 -30.52 25.81 58.09
C THR A 443 -31.94 26.31 57.98
#